data_AF-A0A7V9ILD8-F1
#
_entry.id   AF-A0A7V9ILD8-F1
#
_cell.length_a   1.000
_cell.length_b   1.000
_cell.length_c   1.000
_cell.angle_alpha   90.00
_cell.angle_beta   90.00
_cell.angle_gamma   90.00
#
_symmetry.space_group_name_H-M   'P 1'
#
loop_
_entity.id
_entity.type
_entity.pdbx_description
1 polymer ?
#
loop_
_entity_poly.entity_id
_entity_poly.type
_entity_poly.pdbx_seq_one_letter_code
_entity_poly.pdbx_strand_id
1 'polypeptide(L)'
;MVYFDGPRPPAEAAAIDRANHERIAPAVRGIPGTLGAYVGRTPDGSSAVVALTTSLQAIEDAQRAIMSTDLLPGEDPALFSGPDRMHIGWVLAASPSTAPLAR
;
A
#
# COMPACT_ATOMS: atom_id res chain seq x y z
N MET A 1 -6.56 -4.69 13.13
CA MET A 1 -7.62 -5.41 12.40
C MET A 1 -7.60 -4.95 10.95
N VAL A 2 -7.84 -5.83 9.98
CA VAL A 2 -7.78 -5.52 8.54
C VAL A 2 -9.19 -5.46 7.98
N TYR A 3 -9.51 -4.38 7.27
CA TYR A 3 -10.80 -4.13 6.63
C TYR A 3 -10.59 -3.89 5.14
N PHE A 4 -11.54 -4.36 4.33
CA PHE A 4 -11.60 -4.03 2.90
C PHE A 4 -12.52 -2.83 2.74
N ASP A 5 -11.93 -1.68 2.46
CA ASP A 5 -12.66 -0.42 2.28
C ASP A 5 -12.89 -0.13 0.79
N GLY A 6 -14.01 0.51 0.49
CA GLY A 6 -14.51 0.70 -0.88
C GLY A 6 -16.04 0.61 -0.92
N PRO A 7 -16.64 0.32 -2.09
CA PRO A 7 -15.98 -0.02 -3.36
C PRO A 7 -15.32 1.19 -4.03
N ARG A 8 -14.24 0.94 -4.79
CA ARG A 8 -13.57 1.96 -5.63
C ARG A 8 -14.00 1.83 -7.09
N PRO A 9 -14.29 2.95 -7.80
CA PRO A 9 -14.51 2.92 -9.23
C PRO A 9 -13.32 2.30 -9.97
N PRO A 10 -13.53 1.62 -11.12
CA PRO A 10 -12.45 0.99 -11.87
C PRO A 10 -11.31 1.94 -12.27
N ALA A 11 -11.63 3.20 -12.57
CA ALA A 11 -10.64 4.22 -12.91
C ALA A 11 -9.71 4.55 -11.72
N GLU A 12 -10.27 4.64 -10.51
CA GLU A 12 -9.50 4.87 -9.28
C GLU A 12 -8.60 3.66 -8.99
N ALA A 13 -9.15 2.44 -9.09
CA ALA A 13 -8.38 1.22 -8.87
C ALA A 13 -7.19 1.10 -9.84
N ALA A 14 -7.40 1.38 -11.13
CA ALA A 14 -6.35 1.37 -12.14
C ALA A 14 -5.29 2.47 -11.92
N ALA A 15 -5.71 3.66 -11.50
CA ALA A 15 -4.80 4.75 -11.17
C ALA A 15 -3.91 4.38 -9.96
N ILE A 16 -4.51 3.80 -8.91
CA ILE A 16 -3.79 3.32 -7.72
C ILE A 16 -2.81 2.20 -8.09
N ASP A 17 -3.20 1.27 -8.97
CA ASP A 17 -2.31 0.20 -9.42
C ASP A 17 -1.09 0.73 -10.16
N ARG A 18 -1.30 1.65 -11.09
CA ARG A 18 -0.21 2.28 -11.83
C ARG A 18 0.70 3.06 -10.89
N ALA A 19 0.14 3.88 -10.01
CA ALA A 19 0.89 4.62 -9.00
C ALA A 19 1.73 3.68 -8.12
N ASN A 20 1.13 2.58 -7.65
CA ASN A 20 1.82 1.59 -6.82
C ASN A 20 3.02 0.98 -7.53
N HIS A 21 2.86 0.58 -8.78
CA HIS A 21 3.92 -0.08 -9.54
C HIS A 21 5.01 0.88 -10.03
N GLU A 22 4.62 2.03 -10.58
CA GLU A 22 5.52 2.93 -11.30
C GLU A 22 6.11 4.05 -10.44
N ARG A 23 5.47 4.42 -9.32
CA ARG A 23 5.86 5.58 -8.50
C ARG A 23 6.12 5.23 -7.03
N ILE A 24 5.18 4.60 -6.36
CA ILE A 24 5.20 4.36 -4.90
C ILE A 24 6.17 3.23 -4.53
N ALA A 25 6.07 2.04 -5.15
CA ALA A 25 6.96 0.93 -4.82
C ALA A 25 8.45 1.27 -5.09
N PRO A 26 8.82 1.94 -6.19
CA PRO A 26 10.18 2.44 -6.39
C PRO A 26 10.63 3.42 -5.30
N ALA A 27 9.77 4.36 -4.89
CA ALA A 27 10.10 5.36 -3.88
C ALA A 27 10.41 4.76 -2.50
N VAL A 28 9.77 3.64 -2.14
CA VAL A 28 9.93 3.04 -0.80
C VAL A 28 10.91 1.87 -0.74
N ARG A 29 11.32 1.28 -1.89
CA ARG A 29 12.16 0.07 -1.94
C ARG A 29 13.51 0.20 -1.24
N GLY A 30 14.06 1.41 -1.14
CA GLY A 30 15.37 1.68 -0.53
C GLY A 30 15.33 2.15 0.92
N ILE A 31 14.14 2.29 1.52
CA ILE A 31 14.00 2.88 2.86
C ILE A 31 14.34 1.82 3.92
N PRO A 32 15.32 2.09 4.81
CA PRO A 32 15.66 1.17 5.89
C PRO A 32 14.43 0.85 6.74
N GLY A 33 14.17 -0.45 6.90
CA GLY A 33 13.05 -0.94 7.70
C GLY A 33 11.73 -1.08 6.97
N THR A 34 11.64 -0.79 5.66
CA THR A 34 10.50 -1.19 4.83
C THR A 34 10.64 -2.65 4.39
N LEU A 35 9.67 -3.51 4.75
CA LEU A 35 9.70 -4.93 4.41
C LEU A 35 8.85 -5.27 3.18
N GLY A 36 7.84 -4.46 2.89
CA GLY A 36 6.95 -4.62 1.75
C GLY A 36 5.50 -4.34 2.11
N ALA A 37 4.61 -4.53 1.14
CA ALA A 37 3.17 -4.40 1.32
C ALA A 37 2.41 -5.49 0.58
N TYR A 38 1.30 -5.91 1.15
CA TYR A 38 0.32 -6.79 0.52
C TYR A 38 -0.94 -6.00 0.20
N VAL A 39 -1.46 -6.20 -1.01
CA VAL A 39 -2.71 -5.58 -1.47
C VAL A 39 -3.72 -6.68 -1.72
N GLY A 40 -4.78 -6.71 -0.92
CA GLY A 40 -5.94 -7.54 -1.16
C GLY A 40 -7.01 -6.74 -1.91
N ARG A 41 -7.66 -7.36 -2.90
CA ARG A 41 -8.79 -6.78 -3.63
C ARG A 41 -9.94 -7.75 -3.77
N THR A 42 -11.15 -7.23 -3.65
CA THR A 42 -12.40 -7.94 -3.94
C THR A 42 -12.90 -7.59 -5.35
N PRO A 43 -13.80 -8.40 -5.94
CA PRO A 43 -14.34 -8.15 -7.29
C PRO A 43 -15.09 -6.82 -7.45
N ASP A 44 -15.63 -6.26 -6.36
CA ASP A 44 -16.33 -4.98 -6.34
C ASP A 44 -15.38 -3.77 -6.21
N GLY A 45 -14.06 -3.99 -6.16
CA GLY A 45 -13.06 -2.93 -6.06
C GLY A 45 -12.76 -2.47 -4.63
N SER A 46 -13.36 -3.09 -3.60
CA SER A 46 -12.92 -2.87 -2.23
C SER A 46 -11.50 -3.44 -2.03
N SER A 47 -10.69 -2.78 -1.20
CA SER A 47 -9.29 -3.16 -1.03
C SER A 47 -8.78 -2.96 0.39
N ALA A 48 -7.80 -3.78 0.75
CA ALA A 48 -7.04 -3.67 1.99
C ALA A 48 -5.54 -3.65 1.66
N VAL A 49 -4.80 -2.73 2.27
CA VAL A 49 -3.34 -2.66 2.15
C VAL A 49 -2.72 -2.93 3.50
N VAL A 50 -1.79 -3.90 3.56
CA VAL A 50 -1.02 -4.22 4.76
C VAL A 50 0.45 -3.98 4.46
N ALA A 51 0.99 -2.88 4.97
CA ALA A 51 2.42 -2.58 4.91
C ALA A 51 3.13 -3.11 6.17
N LEU A 52 4.30 -3.72 6.00
CA LEU A 52 5.12 -4.23 7.09
C LEU A 52 6.42 -3.42 7.16
N THR A 53 6.73 -2.96 8.37
CA THR A 53 7.96 -2.23 8.68
C THR A 53 8.57 -2.70 10.00
N THR A 54 9.86 -2.42 10.20
CA THR A 54 10.57 -2.78 11.44
C THR A 54 10.45 -1.73 12.54
N SER A 55 9.90 -0.54 12.25
CA SER A 55 9.73 0.55 13.20
C SER A 55 8.65 1.53 12.76
N LEU A 56 8.19 2.37 13.69
CA LEU A 56 7.32 3.51 13.38
C LEU A 56 8.03 4.54 12.50
N GLN A 57 9.32 4.79 12.74
CA GLN A 57 10.11 5.71 11.91
C GLN A 57 10.12 5.30 10.43
N ALA A 58 10.23 4.00 10.14
CA ALA A 58 10.18 3.51 8.77
C ALA A 58 8.81 3.73 8.10
N ILE A 59 7.71 3.80 8.87
CA ILE A 59 6.38 4.17 8.35
C ILE A 59 6.38 5.65 7.94
N GLU A 60 6.88 6.52 8.81
CA GLU A 60 6.97 7.95 8.54
C GLU A 60 7.90 8.26 7.36
N ASP A 61 9.03 7.56 7.26
CA ASP A 61 9.99 7.72 6.17
C ASP A 61 9.37 7.28 4.84
N ALA A 62 8.68 6.14 4.82
CA ALA A 62 7.94 5.67 3.65
C ALA A 62 6.84 6.66 3.23
N GLN A 63 6.05 7.16 4.19
CA GLN A 63 5.03 8.16 3.91
C GLN A 63 5.66 9.44 3.33
N ARG A 64 6.75 9.95 3.92
CA ARG A 64 7.45 11.13 3.40
C ARG A 64 7.96 10.93 1.98
N ALA A 65 8.57 9.78 1.69
CA ALA A 65 9.07 9.46 0.36
C ALA A 65 7.94 9.38 -0.67
N ILE A 66 6.79 8.78 -0.32
CA ILE A 66 5.62 8.74 -1.21
C ILE A 66 5.11 10.15 -1.50
N MET A 67 4.94 10.96 -0.45
CA MET A 67 4.39 12.32 -0.58
C MET A 67 5.35 13.29 -1.28
N SER A 68 6.65 12.96 -1.38
CA SER A 68 7.63 13.73 -2.14
C SER A 68 7.72 13.33 -3.62
N THR A 69 6.94 12.34 -4.06
CA THR A 69 6.90 11.97 -5.49
C THR A 69 5.97 12.89 -6.25
N ASP A 70 6.40 13.33 -7.43
CA ASP A 70 5.50 13.97 -8.39
C ASP A 70 4.53 12.94 -8.97
N LEU A 71 3.30 13.37 -9.25
CA LEU A 71 2.34 12.56 -9.97
C LEU A 71 2.86 12.23 -11.38
N LEU A 72 2.59 11.01 -11.84
CA LEU A 72 2.93 10.59 -13.19
C LEU A 72 2.08 11.36 -14.22
N PRO A 73 2.55 11.50 -15.48
CA PRO A 73 1.74 12.11 -16.53
C PRO A 73 0.35 11.47 -16.64
N GLY A 74 -0.69 12.30 -16.64
CA GLY A 74 -2.09 11.87 -16.74
C GLY A 74 -2.69 11.30 -15.46
N GLU A 75 -1.99 11.30 -14.33
CA GLU A 75 -2.62 11.03 -13.03
C GLU A 75 -3.55 12.17 -12.65
N ASP A 76 -4.78 11.83 -12.27
CA ASP A 76 -5.73 12.75 -11.66
C ASP A 76 -5.53 12.76 -10.14
N PRO A 77 -5.11 13.89 -9.53
CA PRO A 77 -4.95 14.00 -8.08
C PRO A 77 -6.21 13.62 -7.30
N ALA A 78 -7.40 13.82 -7.86
CA ALA A 78 -8.67 13.52 -7.21
C ALA A 78 -8.87 12.01 -6.97
N LEU A 79 -8.14 11.15 -7.68
CA LEU A 79 -8.16 9.69 -7.50
C LEU A 79 -7.24 9.20 -6.36
N PHE A 80 -6.53 10.09 -5.68
CA PHE A 80 -5.62 9.76 -4.57
C PHE A 80 -6.07 10.40 -3.26
N SER A 81 -7.30 10.09 -2.83
CA SER A 81 -7.88 10.58 -1.56
C SER A 81 -7.24 10.01 -0.30
N GLY A 82 -6.35 9.03 -0.44
CA GLY A 82 -5.72 8.32 0.67
C GLY A 82 -6.58 7.18 1.20
N PRO A 83 -6.17 6.54 2.32
CA PRO A 83 -6.92 5.44 2.89
C PRO A 83 -8.17 5.92 3.63
N ASP A 84 -9.28 5.19 3.51
CA ASP A 84 -10.51 5.45 4.28
C ASP A 84 -10.28 5.30 5.79
N ARG A 85 -9.42 4.35 6.15
CA ARG A 85 -9.04 4.00 7.53
C ARG A 85 -7.58 3.58 7.57
N MET A 86 -6.90 3.93 8.67
CA MET A 86 -5.54 3.50 8.94
C MET A 86 -5.43 2.94 10.36
N HIS A 87 -4.77 1.79 10.50
CA HIS A 87 -4.47 1.18 11.78
C HIS A 87 -3.01 0.75 11.83
N ILE A 88 -2.29 1.18 12.86
CA ILE A 88 -0.90 0.80 13.11
C ILE A 88 -0.90 -0.14 14.31
N GLY A 89 -0.23 -1.28 14.16
CA GLY A 89 -0.10 -2.29 15.21
C GLY A 89 1.27 -2.93 15.21
N TRP A 90 1.63 -3.54 16.33
CA TRP A 90 2.89 -4.27 16.49
C TRP A 90 2.68 -5.74 16.13
N VAL A 91 3.59 -6.28 15.31
CA VAL A 91 3.65 -7.73 15.08
C VAL A 91 4.34 -8.37 16.27
N LEU A 92 3.58 -9.09 17.09
CA LEU A 92 4.10 -9.76 18.29
C LEU A 92 4.64 -11.17 18.00
N ALA A 93 4.08 -11.82 16.98
CA ALA A 93 4.50 -13.13 16.51
C ALA A 93 4.15 -13.30 15.03
N ALA A 94 4.98 -14.04 14.31
CA ALA A 94 4.71 -14.48 12.95
C ALA A 94 5.19 -15.93 12.80
N SER A 95 4.38 -16.75 12.14
CA SER A 95 4.73 -18.13 11.82
C SER A 95 4.92 -18.28 10.31
N PRO A 96 5.94 -19.01 9.85
CA PRO A 96 6.10 -19.28 8.43
C PRO A 96 4.89 -20.06 7.91
N SER A 97 4.40 -19.67 6.74
CA SER A 97 3.39 -20.46 6.03
C SER A 97 4.04 -21.70 5.43
N THR A 98 3.40 -22.86 5.60
CA THR A 98 3.73 -24.09 4.86
C THR A 98 2.97 -24.21 3.55
N ALA A 99 2.02 -23.31 3.28
CA ALA A 99 1.30 -23.27 2.02
C ALA A 99 2.23 -22.74 0.91
N PRO A 100 2.22 -23.36 -0.28
CA PRO A 100 3.01 -22.88 -1.40
C PRO A 100 2.61 -21.44 -1.75
N LEU A 101 3.61 -20.60 -2.05
CA LEU A 101 3.36 -19.28 -2.63
C LEU A 101 2.64 -19.51 -3.98
N ALA A 102 1.39 -19.04 -4.09
CA ALA A 102 0.71 -19.00 -5.39
C ALA A 102 1.56 -18.12 -6.32
N ARG A 103 2.05 -18.72 -7.40
CA ARG A 103 2.82 -18.03 -8.47
C ARG A 103 1.87 -17.45 -9.50
#